data_AF-A0A9D7G0I2-F1
#
_entry.id   AF-A0A9D7G0I2-F1
#
_cell.length_a   1.000
_cell.length_b   1.000
_cell.length_c   1.000
_cell.angle_alpha   90.00
_cell.angle_beta   90.00
_cell.angle_gamma   90.00
#
_symmetry.space_group_name_H-M   'P 1'
#
loop_
_entity.id
_entity.type
_entity.pdbx_description
1 polymer ?
#
loop_
_entity_poly.entity_id
_entity_poly.type
_entity_poly.pdbx_seq_one_letter_code
_entity_poly.pdbx_strand_id
1 'polypeptide(L)'
;MFTTTYCSTCPDAFDKLQAFIKASRQKVELAAVVMDVPAERVLAHAHHYAGATRFFAFDGFAPAIRQSVDPKWPNVTPYIVLLSRAGAVQRCIGPPEPAMLRKWLA
;
A
#
# COMPACT_ATOMS: atom_id res chain seq x y z
N MET A 1 -0.18 1.63 -0.20
CA MET A 1 0.53 0.39 0.21
C MET A 1 1.93 0.44 -0.33
N PHE A 2 2.92 0.11 0.49
CA PHE A 2 4.31 -0.04 0.08
C PHE A 2 4.65 -1.52 -0.05
N THR A 3 5.38 -1.86 -1.10
CA THR A 3 5.69 -3.24 -1.51
C THR A 3 7.09 -3.33 -2.14
N THR A 4 7.53 -4.55 -2.40
CA THR A 4 8.73 -4.87 -3.18
C THR A 4 8.41 -5.91 -4.26
N THR A 5 9.27 -6.02 -5.27
CA THR A 5 9.10 -6.96 -6.39
C THR A 5 9.13 -8.43 -5.96
N TYR A 6 9.78 -8.73 -4.84
CA TYR A 6 9.93 -10.09 -4.30
C TYR A 6 8.93 -10.44 -3.18
N CYS A 7 7.98 -9.54 -2.87
CA CYS A 7 7.01 -9.76 -1.79
C CYS A 7 5.87 -10.69 -2.22
N SER A 8 5.94 -11.97 -1.83
CA SER A 8 4.93 -12.98 -2.20
C SER A 8 3.54 -12.74 -1.62
N THR A 9 3.43 -12.08 -0.46
CA THR A 9 2.15 -11.84 0.24
C THR A 9 1.53 -10.47 -0.04
N CYS A 10 2.25 -9.60 -0.77
CA CYS A 10 1.79 -8.26 -1.08
C CYS A 10 0.57 -8.20 -2.00
N PRO A 11 0.46 -9.05 -3.06
CA PRO A 11 -0.74 -9.11 -3.89
C PRO A 11 -2.00 -9.45 -3.07
N ASP A 12 -1.93 -10.47 -2.20
CA ASP A 12 -3.06 -10.88 -1.36
C ASP A 12 -3.53 -9.77 -0.41
N ALA A 13 -2.60 -9.01 0.16
CA ALA A 13 -2.94 -7.88 1.02
C ALA A 13 -3.61 -6.75 0.22
N PHE A 14 -3.17 -6.52 -1.01
CA PHE A 14 -3.76 -5.54 -1.91
C PHE A 14 -5.17 -5.93 -2.34
N ASP A 15 -5.40 -7.20 -2.67
CA ASP A 15 -6.73 -7.69 -3.05
C ASP A 15 -7.74 -7.53 -1.92
N LYS A 16 -7.33 -7.77 -0.68
CA LYS A 16 -8.17 -7.52 0.51
C LYS A 16 -8.54 -6.04 0.66
N LEU A 17 -7.59 -5.12 0.44
CA LEU A 17 -7.88 -3.68 0.42
C LEU A 17 -8.87 -3.33 -0.68
N GLN A 18 -8.61 -3.81 -1.90
CA GLN A 18 -9.42 -3.51 -3.08
C GLN A 18 -10.84 -4.04 -2.92
N ALA A 19 -11.01 -5.26 -2.41
CA ALA A 19 -12.31 -5.87 -2.15
C ALA A 19 -13.12 -5.06 -1.13
N PHE A 20 -12.48 -4.59 -0.05
CA PHE A 20 -13.14 -3.74 0.94
C PHE A 20 -13.59 -2.39 0.34
N ILE A 21 -12.72 -1.74 -0.43
CA ILE A 21 -13.05 -0.45 -1.09
C ILE A 21 -14.21 -0.66 -2.08
N LYS A 22 -14.16 -1.70 -2.92
CA LYS A 22 -15.25 -2.04 -3.86
C LYS A 22 -16.57 -2.24 -3.12
N ALA A 23 -16.56 -2.99 -2.01
CA ALA A 23 -17.76 -3.24 -1.19
C ALA A 23 -18.31 -1.95 -0.56
N SER A 24 -17.44 -1.01 -0.17
CA SER A 24 -17.83 0.28 0.42
C SER A 24 -18.53 1.22 -0.56
N ARG A 25 -18.35 1.02 -1.87
CA ARG A 25 -18.79 1.92 -2.96
C ARG A 25 -18.26 3.36 -2.84
N GLN A 26 -17.28 3.59 -1.98
CA GLN A 26 -16.63 4.89 -1.85
C GLN A 26 -15.52 5.04 -2.91
N LYS A 27 -15.36 6.27 -3.42
CA LYS A 27 -14.19 6.63 -4.23
C LYS A 27 -13.01 6.86 -3.30
N VAL A 28 -12.08 5.94 -3.30
CA VAL A 28 -10.88 5.96 -2.46
C VAL A 28 -9.66 5.75 -3.34
N GLU A 29 -8.63 6.57 -3.16
CA GLU A 29 -7.36 6.35 -3.86
C GLU A 29 -6.65 5.12 -3.26
N LEU A 30 -6.33 4.16 -4.11
CA LEU A 30 -5.57 2.96 -3.76
C LEU A 30 -4.22 3.02 -4.47
N ALA A 31 -3.22 3.56 -3.78
CA ALA A 31 -1.87 3.68 -4.30
C ALA A 31 -1.01 2.45 -3.93
N ALA A 32 -0.23 1.95 -4.88
CA ALA A 32 0.87 1.01 -4.62
C ALA A 32 2.22 1.64 -4.96
N VAL A 33 3.18 1.50 -4.06
CA VAL A 33 4.56 2.02 -4.19
C VAL A 33 5.52 0.83 -4.15
N VAL A 34 6.16 0.52 -5.27
CA VAL A 34 7.15 -0.56 -5.38
C VAL A 34 8.54 0.04 -5.14
N MET A 35 9.24 -0.41 -4.09
CA MET A 35 10.40 0.31 -3.54
C MET A 35 11.78 -0.19 -3.96
N ASP A 36 11.84 -1.14 -4.88
CA ASP A 36 13.05 -1.85 -5.29
C ASP A 36 13.14 -2.02 -6.82
N VAL A 37 12.50 -1.10 -7.55
CA VAL A 37 12.40 -1.17 -9.00
C VAL A 37 12.54 0.22 -9.62
N PRO A 38 13.28 0.35 -10.74
CA PRO A 38 13.35 1.60 -11.47
C PRO A 38 12.03 1.88 -12.20
N ALA A 39 11.76 3.16 -12.48
CA ALA A 39 10.47 3.62 -12.99
C ALA A 39 10.07 2.96 -14.31
N GLU A 40 11.02 2.70 -15.20
CA GLU A 40 10.79 2.07 -16.50
C GLU A 40 10.40 0.59 -16.40
N ARG A 41 10.66 -0.07 -15.27
CA ARG A 41 10.35 -1.51 -15.06
C ARG A 41 9.14 -1.74 -14.17
N VAL A 42 8.66 -0.74 -13.44
CA VAL A 42 7.59 -0.91 -12.45
C VAL A 42 6.32 -1.50 -13.07
N LEU A 43 5.97 -1.08 -14.30
CA LEU A 43 4.74 -1.50 -14.97
C LEU A 43 4.65 -3.01 -15.21
N ALA A 44 5.79 -3.71 -15.29
CA ALA A 44 5.81 -5.17 -15.37
C ALA A 44 5.14 -5.83 -14.16
N HIS A 45 5.14 -5.18 -13.00
CA HIS A 45 4.55 -5.66 -11.75
C HIS A 45 3.11 -5.17 -11.52
N ALA A 46 2.59 -4.27 -12.36
CA ALA A 46 1.29 -3.65 -12.15
C ALA A 46 0.12 -4.66 -12.17
N HIS A 47 0.28 -5.77 -12.90
CA HIS A 47 -0.72 -6.83 -12.99
C HIS A 47 -1.01 -7.51 -11.64
N HIS A 48 -0.06 -7.50 -10.70
CA HIS A 48 -0.26 -8.00 -9.33
C HIS A 48 -1.10 -7.07 -8.44
N TYR A 49 -1.36 -5.84 -8.89
CA TYR A 49 -2.03 -4.79 -8.12
C TYR A 49 -3.19 -4.20 -8.93
N ALA A 50 -3.93 -5.07 -9.63
CA ALA A 50 -5.05 -4.69 -10.47
C ALA A 50 -6.04 -3.81 -9.69
N GLY A 51 -6.42 -2.67 -10.26
CA GLY A 51 -7.31 -1.69 -9.62
C GLY A 51 -6.63 -0.73 -8.65
N ALA A 52 -5.29 -0.71 -8.59
CA ALA A 52 -4.57 0.47 -8.12
C ALA A 52 -4.98 1.70 -8.94
N THR A 53 -5.27 2.80 -8.27
CA THR A 53 -5.56 4.09 -8.91
C THR A 53 -4.29 4.90 -9.12
N ARG A 54 -3.23 4.58 -8.36
CA ARG A 54 -1.89 5.13 -8.51
C ARG A 54 -0.86 4.01 -8.37
N PHE A 55 0.15 4.03 -9.22
CA PHE A 55 1.20 3.04 -9.23
C PHE A 55 2.55 3.75 -9.34
N PHE A 56 3.37 3.64 -8.31
CA PHE A 56 4.63 4.36 -8.19
C PHE A 56 5.80 3.39 -8.12
N ALA A 57 6.89 3.77 -8.78
CA ALA A 57 8.20 3.24 -8.50
C ALA A 57 8.91 4.14 -7.49
N PHE A 58 9.66 3.54 -6.59
CA PHE A 58 10.64 4.24 -5.79
C PHE A 58 11.99 3.58 -6.01
N ASP A 59 12.84 4.29 -6.75
CA ASP A 59 14.19 3.88 -7.11
C ASP A 59 15.18 4.72 -6.29
N GLY A 60 15.51 4.23 -5.10
CA GLY A 60 16.33 4.98 -4.17
C GLY A 60 16.62 4.21 -2.90
N PHE A 61 17.19 4.91 -1.91
CA PHE A 61 17.54 4.31 -0.64
C PHE A 61 16.28 3.98 0.17
N ALA A 62 15.82 2.72 0.12
CA ALA A 62 14.60 2.26 0.79
C ALA A 62 14.48 2.66 2.29
N PRO A 63 15.55 2.73 3.10
CA PRO A 63 15.46 3.26 4.45
C PRO A 63 15.00 4.73 4.52
N ALA A 64 15.31 5.58 3.52
CA ALA A 64 14.89 6.99 3.52
C ALA A 64 13.37 7.14 3.38
N ILE A 65 12.74 6.41 2.46
CA ILE A 65 11.28 6.44 2.34
C ILE A 65 10.60 5.84 3.58
N ARG A 66 11.16 4.76 4.14
CA ARG A 66 10.66 4.18 5.41
C ARG A 66 10.74 5.20 6.54
N GLN A 67 11.88 5.86 6.73
CA GLN A 67 12.08 6.91 7.73
C GLN A 67 11.08 8.07 7.56
N SER A 68 10.79 8.47 6.32
CA SER A 68 9.82 9.53 6.03
C SER A 68 8.36 9.11 6.30
N VAL A 69 8.02 7.83 6.07
CA VAL A 69 6.65 7.31 6.20
C VAL A 69 6.31 6.94 7.64
N ASP A 70 7.20 6.20 8.27
CA ASP A 70 7.17 5.78 9.67
C ASP A 70 8.57 5.35 10.12
N PRO A 71 9.26 6.16 10.96
CA PRO A 71 10.55 5.78 11.56
C PRO A 71 10.53 4.45 12.32
N LYS A 72 9.35 3.95 12.71
CA LYS A 72 9.17 2.68 13.43
C LYS A 72 8.89 1.49 12.50
N TRP A 73 8.87 1.68 11.18
CA TRP A 73 8.59 0.59 10.24
C TRP A 73 9.73 -0.46 10.25
N PRO A 74 9.48 -1.72 10.64
CA PRO A 74 10.51 -2.75 10.81
C PRO A 74 11.08 -3.34 9.50
N ASN A 75 11.04 -2.62 8.37
CA ASN A 75 11.49 -3.11 7.06
C ASN A 75 10.69 -4.31 6.51
N VAL A 76 9.41 -4.45 6.89
CA VAL A 76 8.56 -5.57 6.43
C VAL A 76 7.52 -5.06 5.43
N THR A 77 7.39 -5.73 4.29
CA THR A 77 6.33 -5.51 3.30
C THR A 77 5.33 -6.68 3.30
N PRO A 78 4.04 -6.45 2.97
CA PRO A 78 3.44 -5.17 2.64
C PRO A 78 3.30 -4.28 3.88
N TYR A 79 3.56 -2.99 3.69
CA TYR A 79 3.29 -1.98 4.72
C TYR A 79 2.19 -1.06 4.24
N ILE A 80 1.09 -0.98 5.00
CA ILE A 80 -0.11 -0.29 4.60
C ILE A 80 -0.25 0.97 5.44
N VAL A 81 -0.50 2.08 4.74
CA VAL A 81 -0.83 3.37 5.35
C VAL A 81 -2.22 3.73 4.87
N LEU A 82 -3.13 3.91 5.82
CA LEU A 82 -4.51 4.32 5.58
C LEU A 82 -4.66 5.77 6.04
N LEU A 83 -4.98 6.65 5.09
CA LEU A 83 -5.21 8.08 5.33
C LEU A 83 -6.71 8.35 5.25
N SER A 84 -7.32 8.74 6.36
CA SER A 84 -8.74 9.13 6.35
C SER A 84 -8.94 10.52 5.75
N ARG A 85 -10.18 10.86 5.40
CA ARG A 85 -10.52 12.20 4.90
C ARG A 85 -10.24 13.32 5.92
N ALA A 86 -10.26 12.98 7.21
CA ALA A 86 -9.92 13.88 8.30
C ALA A 86 -8.41 13.98 8.58
N GLY A 87 -7.57 13.34 7.75
CA GLY A 87 -6.11 13.32 7.93
C GLY A 87 -5.61 12.34 9.00
N ALA A 88 -6.49 11.51 9.57
CA ALA A 88 -6.07 10.48 10.53
C ALA A 88 -5.28 9.39 9.81
N VAL A 89 -4.16 8.99 10.39
CA VAL A 89 -3.25 7.99 9.82
C VAL A 89 -3.32 6.70 10.63
N GLN A 90 -3.57 5.59 9.95
CA GLN A 90 -3.41 4.24 10.51
C GLN A 90 -2.35 3.51 9.70
N ARG A 91 -1.55 2.67 10.35
CA ARG A 91 -0.48 1.92 9.72
C ARG A 91 -0.49 0.47 10.20
N CYS A 92 -0.20 -0.47 9.32
CA CYS A 92 -0.05 -1.88 9.68
C CYS A 92 0.90 -2.62 8.72
N ILE A 93 1.41 -3.75 9.20
CA ILE A 93 2.14 -4.73 8.39
C ILE A 93 1.13 -5.80 7.97
N GLY A 94 1.18 -6.22 6.71
CA GLY A 94 0.20 -7.19 6.21
C GLY A 94 -1.18 -6.56 5.97
N PRO A 95 -2.18 -7.38 5.61
CA PRO A 95 -3.55 -6.92 5.38
C PRO A 95 -4.13 -6.24 6.64
N PRO A 96 -4.86 -5.11 6.51
CA PRO A 96 -5.40 -4.44 7.68
C PRO A 96 -6.58 -5.21 8.25
N GLU A 97 -6.76 -5.12 9.58
CA GLU A 97 -7.91 -5.70 10.23
C GLU A 97 -9.22 -5.01 9.81
N PRO A 98 -10.35 -5.74 9.77
CA PRO A 98 -11.64 -5.16 9.41
C PRO A 98 -12.04 -3.94 10.25
N ALA A 99 -11.67 -3.91 11.53
CA ALA A 99 -11.95 -2.77 12.42
C ALA A 99 -11.18 -1.51 11.98
N MET A 100 -9.92 -1.68 11.58
CA MET A 100 -9.08 -0.59 11.08
C MET A 100 -9.65 0.01 9.78
N LEU A 101 -10.10 -0.87 8.88
CA LEU A 101 -10.73 -0.49 7.62
C LEU A 101 -12.06 0.24 7.80
N ARG A 102 -12.91 -0.23 8.72
CA ARG A 102 -14.15 0.48 9.10
C ARG A 102 -13.86 1.86 9.66
N LYS A 103 -12.90 1.97 10.56
CA LYS A 103 -12.48 3.26 11.14
C LYS A 103 -11.90 4.21 10.10
N TRP A 104 -11.21 3.67 9.09
CA TRP A 104 -10.60 4.46 8.03
C TRP A 104 -11.63 5.12 7.10
N LEU A 105 -12.70 4.40 6.75
CA LEU A 105 -13.76 4.88 5.83
C LEU A 105 -14.99 5.50 6.50
N ALA A 106 -15.01 5.52 7.84
CA ALA A 106 -16.01 6.25 8.62
C ALA A 106 -15.87 7.77 8.39
#